data_AF-A0A9D7RRC1-F1
#
_entry.id   AF-A0A9D7RRC1-F1
#
_cell.length_a   1.000
_cell.length_b   1.000
_cell.length_c   1.000
_cell.angle_alpha   90.00
_cell.angle_beta   90.00
_cell.angle_gamma   90.00
#
_symmetry.space_group_name_H-M   'P 1'
#
loop_
_entity.id
_entity.type
_entity.pdbx_description
1 polymer ?
#
loop_
_entity_poly.entity_id
_entity_poly.type
_entity_poly.pdbx_seq_one_letter_code
_entity_poly.pdbx_strand_id
1 'polypeptide(L)'
;MVAYEMVQQLQALNRRAQLLVLIDAYAPDLHIQALDSDHDWRSVLKHGLMLKAAKPFIRMDRRMPTIHHHHIIHVYDKAIRMYKAKPYEGAMMILKAMDAWGPDDLGWSTLSRQLLDIRRVPGDHYSMIKEPHVAELAPVFEERLARIATTS
;
A
#
# COMPACT_ATOMS: atom_id res chain seq x y z
N MET A 1 -1.16 3.91 4.02
CA MET A 1 -1.96 5.13 4.29
C MET A 1 -2.32 5.32 5.77
N VAL A 2 -2.83 4.32 6.49
CA VAL A 2 -3.22 4.48 7.91
C VAL A 2 -2.08 5.01 8.79
N ALA A 3 -0.90 4.39 8.73
CA ALA A 3 0.27 4.86 9.49
C ALA A 3 0.69 6.30 9.14
N TYR A 4 0.54 6.69 7.87
CA TYR A 4 0.80 8.07 7.43
C TYR A 4 -0.19 9.05 8.06
N GLU A 5 -1.47 8.72 8.08
CA GLU A 5 -2.48 9.56 8.74
C GLU A 5 -2.27 9.62 10.26
N MET A 6 -1.84 8.52 10.89
CA MET A 6 -1.50 8.52 12.31
C MET A 6 -0.36 9.51 12.62
N VAL A 7 0.69 9.59 11.78
CA VAL A 7 1.76 10.58 12.01
C VAL A 7 1.32 12.01 11.73
N GLN A 8 0.39 12.22 10.78
CA GLN A 8 -0.24 13.52 10.57
C GLN A 8 -1.02 13.99 11.81
N GLN A 9 -1.78 13.09 12.44
CA GLN A 9 -2.49 13.38 13.69
C GLN A 9 -1.53 13.66 14.85
N LEU A 10 -0.45 12.89 14.99
CA LEU A 10 0.59 13.19 15.97
C LEU A 10 1.18 14.58 15.74
N GLN A 11 1.52 14.92 14.50
CA GLN A 11 2.08 16.23 14.14
C GLN A 11 1.11 17.37 14.49
N ALA A 12 -0.21 17.18 14.27
CA ALA A 12 -1.23 18.14 14.68
C ALA A 12 -1.32 18.31 16.21
N LEU A 13 -0.97 17.28 16.97
CA LEU A 13 -0.87 17.32 18.44
C LEU A 13 0.51 17.77 18.93
N ASN A 14 1.35 18.37 18.07
CA ASN A 14 2.74 18.74 18.37
C ASN A 14 3.61 17.57 18.87
N ARG A 15 3.22 16.33 18.52
CA ARG A 15 4.03 15.13 18.74
C ARG A 15 4.65 14.72 17.40
N ARG A 16 5.86 14.18 17.41
CA ARG A 16 6.51 13.73 16.17
C ARG A 16 6.97 12.30 16.34
N ALA A 17 6.64 11.44 15.37
CA ALA A 17 7.25 10.13 15.27
C ALA A 17 8.70 10.32 14.79
N GLN A 18 9.64 9.63 15.43
CA GLN A 18 11.05 9.69 15.02
C GLN A 18 11.28 9.04 13.65
N LEU A 19 10.44 8.07 13.30
CA LEU A 19 10.47 7.37 12.02
C LEU A 19 9.06 6.90 11.65
N LEU A 20 8.70 7.11 10.39
CA LEU A 20 7.62 6.40 9.74
C LEU A 20 8.22 5.38 8.77
N VAL A 21 7.83 4.11 8.88
CA VAL A 21 8.16 3.08 7.88
C VAL A 21 6.92 2.68 7.10
N LEU A 22 7.03 2.67 5.78
CA LEU A 22 5.99 2.26 4.85
C LEU A 22 6.49 1.04 4.09
N ILE A 23 5.79 -0.08 4.24
CA ILE A 23 6.14 -1.37 3.64
C ILE A 23 5.24 -1.60 2.44
N ASP A 24 5.85 -1.59 1.25
CA ASP A 24 5.24 -1.80 -0.06
C ASP A 24 3.86 -1.16 -0.22
N ALA A 25 3.76 0.08 0.25
CA ALA A 25 2.53 0.84 0.29
C ALA A 25 2.66 2.01 -0.67
N TYR A 26 1.74 2.11 -1.64
CA TYR A 26 1.68 3.22 -2.57
C TYR A 26 1.19 4.50 -1.88
N ALA A 27 1.75 5.66 -2.27
CA ALA A 27 1.21 6.96 -1.91
C ALA A 27 -0.20 7.12 -2.48
N PRO A 28 -1.10 7.90 -1.84
CA PRO A 28 -2.50 8.01 -2.24
C PRO A 28 -2.69 8.33 -3.72
N ASP A 29 -1.97 9.31 -4.26
CA ASP A 29 -2.11 9.72 -5.66
C ASP A 29 -1.66 8.62 -6.64
N LEU A 30 -0.57 7.93 -6.34
CA LEU A 30 -0.09 6.83 -7.17
C LEU A 30 -1.01 5.60 -7.06
N HIS A 31 -1.58 5.37 -5.88
CA HIS A 31 -2.56 4.31 -5.67
C HIS A 31 -3.86 4.58 -6.45
N ILE A 32 -4.33 5.83 -6.48
CA ILE A 32 -5.50 6.23 -7.29
C ILE A 32 -5.19 6.05 -8.77
N GLN A 33 -4.01 6.46 -9.23
CA GLN A 33 -3.58 6.24 -10.62
C GLN A 33 -3.52 4.75 -10.97
N ALA A 34 -3.00 3.91 -10.07
CA ALA A 34 -2.97 2.46 -10.25
C ALA A 34 -4.39 1.88 -10.35
N LEU A 35 -5.31 2.26 -9.45
CA LEU A 35 -6.72 1.86 -9.48
C LEU A 35 -7.42 2.29 -10.77
N ASP A 36 -7.17 3.52 -11.23
CA ASP A 36 -7.75 4.04 -12.47
C ASP A 36 -7.19 3.31 -13.70
N SER A 37 -5.92 2.89 -13.65
CA SER A 37 -5.27 2.10 -14.72
C SER A 37 -5.62 0.61 -14.71
N ASP A 38 -5.93 0.00 -13.56
CA ASP A 38 -6.45 -1.37 -13.49
C ASP A 38 -7.92 -1.47 -13.93
N HIS A 39 -8.61 -0.32 -13.99
CA HIS A 39 -9.91 -0.19 -14.65
C HIS A 39 -9.81 -0.19 -16.20
N ASP A 40 -8.63 -0.50 -16.74
CA ASP A 40 -8.39 -0.68 -18.16
C ASP A 40 -9.08 -1.95 -18.70
N TRP A 41 -9.51 -1.86 -19.96
CA TRP A 41 -10.60 -2.59 -20.64
C TRP A 41 -10.68 -4.13 -20.46
N ARG A 42 -9.59 -4.79 -20.03
CA ARG A 42 -9.51 -6.25 -19.80
C ARG A 42 -10.29 -6.72 -18.56
N SER A 43 -10.44 -5.88 -17.54
CA SER A 43 -11.21 -6.18 -16.32
C SER A 43 -12.72 -6.16 -16.58
N VAL A 44 -13.20 -5.11 -17.28
CA VAL A 44 -14.61 -4.94 -17.65
C VAL A 44 -15.07 -6.05 -18.61
N LEU A 45 -14.23 -6.44 -19.57
CA LEU A 45 -14.54 -7.56 -20.48
C LEU A 45 -14.62 -8.91 -19.74
N LYS A 46 -13.73 -9.15 -18.77
CA LYS A 46 -13.78 -10.35 -17.91
C LYS A 46 -15.05 -10.39 -17.05
N HIS A 47 -15.50 -9.25 -16.50
CA HIS A 47 -16.75 -9.16 -15.75
C HIS A 47 -18.00 -9.44 -16.61
N GLY A 48 -18.07 -8.86 -17.82
CA GLY A 48 -19.17 -9.11 -18.75
C GLY A 48 -19.26 -10.57 -19.23
N LEU A 49 -18.10 -11.21 -19.41
CA LEU A 49 -18.01 -12.63 -19.78
C LEU A 49 -18.39 -13.57 -18.62
N MET A 50 -17.95 -13.26 -17.39
CA MET A 50 -18.35 -14.00 -16.18
C MET A 50 -19.87 -13.98 -15.95
N LEU A 51 -20.51 -12.81 -16.12
CA LEU A 51 -21.96 -12.69 -15.96
C LEU A 51 -22.76 -13.49 -17.00
N LYS A 52 -22.25 -13.64 -18.24
CA LYS A 52 -22.88 -14.49 -19.26
C LYS A 52 -22.60 -15.98 -19.02
N ALA A 53 -21.42 -16.34 -18.53
CA ALA A 53 -21.05 -17.72 -18.18
C ALA A 53 -21.72 -18.24 -16.89
N ALA A 54 -22.15 -17.34 -15.99
CA ALA A 54 -22.85 -17.69 -14.75
C ALA A 54 -24.38 -17.86 -14.92
N LYS A 55 -24.98 -17.44 -16.04
CA LYS A 55 -26.41 -17.64 -16.31
C LYS A 55 -26.90 -19.09 -16.16
N PRO A 56 -26.18 -20.13 -16.63
CA PRO A 56 -26.57 -21.51 -16.37
C PRO A 56 -26.32 -21.97 -14.92
N PHE A 57 -25.40 -21.34 -14.18
CA PHE A 57 -25.11 -21.67 -12.77
C PHE A 57 -26.14 -21.11 -11.79
N ILE A 58 -26.77 -19.97 -12.11
CA ILE A 58 -27.84 -19.36 -11.29
C ILE A 58 -29.14 -20.19 -11.31
N ARG A 59 -29.27 -21.16 -12.23
CA ARG A 59 -30.45 -22.03 -12.36
C ARG A 59 -30.39 -23.30 -11.51
N MET A 60 -29.23 -23.61 -10.92
CA MET A 60 -29.05 -24.83 -10.14
C MET A 60 -28.48 -24.45 -8.77
N ASP A 61 -29.32 -24.54 -7.74
CA ASP A 61 -29.06 -24.20 -6.34
C ASP A 61 -27.82 -24.94 -5.78
N ARG A 62 -26.63 -24.39 -6.06
CA ARG A 62 -25.37 -24.77 -5.45
C ARG A 62 -24.75 -23.51 -4.86
N ARG A 63 -24.69 -23.52 -3.53
CA ARG A 63 -24.07 -22.53 -2.65
C ARG A 63 -22.87 -21.82 -3.30
N MET A 64 -23.03 -20.52 -3.50
CA MET A 64 -21.98 -19.62 -3.97
C MET A 64 -20.85 -19.53 -2.91
N PRO A 65 -19.57 -19.74 -3.27
CA PRO A 65 -18.46 -19.40 -2.38
C PRO A 65 -18.20 -17.88 -2.42
N THR A 66 -18.34 -17.25 -1.25
CA THR A 66 -17.64 -16.04 -0.81
C THR A 66 -17.85 -14.74 -1.61
N ILE A 67 -19.05 -14.17 -1.55
CA ILE A 67 -19.34 -12.78 -1.97
C ILE A 67 -19.24 -11.81 -0.77
N HIS A 68 -18.12 -11.84 -0.03
CA HIS A 68 -17.89 -10.89 1.08
C HIS A 68 -16.72 -9.93 0.86
N HIS A 69 -15.88 -10.12 -0.16
CA HIS A 69 -14.68 -9.29 -0.38
C HIS A 69 -14.92 -7.98 -1.16
N HIS A 70 -15.94 -7.90 -2.02
CA HIS A 70 -16.12 -6.74 -2.91
C HIS A 70 -16.58 -5.47 -2.18
N HIS A 71 -17.29 -5.60 -1.06
CA HIS A 71 -17.82 -4.43 -0.35
C HIS A 71 -16.71 -3.67 0.38
N ILE A 72 -15.71 -4.39 0.91
CA ILE A 72 -14.60 -3.79 1.64
C ILE A 72 -13.72 -2.96 0.70
N ILE A 73 -13.40 -3.50 -0.48
CA ILE A 73 -12.55 -2.82 -1.48
C ILE A 73 -13.19 -1.49 -1.94
N HIS A 74 -14.49 -1.50 -2.30
CA HIS A 74 -15.18 -0.27 -2.73
C HIS A 74 -15.23 0.83 -1.66
N VAL A 75 -15.34 0.46 -0.38
CA VAL A 75 -15.34 1.44 0.72
C VAL A 75 -13.95 2.06 0.89
N TYR A 76 -12.89 1.26 0.79
CA TYR A 76 -11.51 1.75 0.82
C TYR A 76 -11.22 2.67 -0.38
N ASP A 77 -11.63 2.30 -1.59
CA ASP A 77 -11.42 3.12 -2.79
C ASP A 77 -12.05 4.52 -2.66
N LYS A 78 -13.29 4.56 -2.16
CA LYS A 78 -14.00 5.83 -1.93
C LYS A 78 -13.30 6.67 -0.86
N ALA A 79 -12.83 6.05 0.22
CA ALA A 79 -12.11 6.75 1.28
C ALA A 79 -10.78 7.34 0.77
N ILE A 80 -10.04 6.60 -0.05
CA ILE A 80 -8.75 7.03 -0.59
C ILE A 80 -8.92 8.20 -1.57
N ARG A 81 -9.93 8.15 -2.45
CA ARG A 81 -10.22 9.26 -3.37
C ARG A 81 -10.63 10.56 -2.66
N MET A 82 -11.19 10.46 -1.46
CA MET A 82 -11.55 11.61 -0.63
C MET A 82 -10.38 12.08 0.26
N TYR A 83 -9.33 11.28 0.40
CA TYR A 83 -8.21 11.57 1.29
C TYR A 83 -7.29 12.63 0.67
N LYS A 84 -7.08 13.73 1.41
CA LYS A 84 -6.14 14.79 1.04
C LYS A 84 -4.93 14.73 1.95
N ALA A 85 -3.91 13.97 1.54
CA ALA A 85 -2.65 13.87 2.25
C ALA A 85 -1.96 15.25 2.32
N LYS A 86 -1.49 15.61 3.50
CA LYS A 86 -0.63 16.79 3.71
C LYS A 86 0.83 16.34 3.76
N PRO A 87 1.82 17.15 3.34
CA PRO A 87 3.23 16.80 3.49
C PRO A 87 3.61 16.46 4.94
N TYR A 88 4.57 15.55 5.10
CA TYR A 88 5.11 15.13 6.38
C TYR A 88 6.54 15.63 6.56
N GLU A 89 6.83 16.21 7.73
CA GLU A 89 8.14 16.80 8.03
C GLU A 89 9.13 15.81 8.64
N GLY A 90 8.66 14.65 9.10
CA GLY A 90 9.48 13.68 9.80
C GLY A 90 10.20 12.72 8.85
N ALA A 91 11.14 11.96 9.42
CA ALA A 91 11.88 10.98 8.66
C ALA A 91 10.97 9.84 8.18
N MET A 92 11.11 9.47 6.92
CA MET A 92 10.38 8.36 6.31
C MET A 92 11.33 7.35 5.69
N MET A 93 10.95 6.08 5.82
CA MET A 93 11.59 4.96 5.16
C MET A 93 10.56 4.20 4.33
N ILE A 94 10.93 3.86 3.11
CA ILE A 94 10.13 3.04 2.20
C ILE A 94 10.84 1.69 2.02
N LEU A 95 10.14 0.60 2.35
CA LEU A 95 10.56 -0.75 2.00
C LEU A 95 9.75 -1.19 0.78
N LYS A 96 10.36 -1.22 -0.40
CA LYS A 96 9.71 -1.61 -1.65
C LYS A 96 10.05 -3.05 -1.99
N ALA A 97 9.06 -3.87 -2.35
CA ALA A 97 9.34 -5.19 -2.88
C ALA A 97 10.00 -5.07 -4.26
N MET A 98 11.02 -5.89 -4.55
CA MET A 98 11.75 -5.82 -5.84
C MET A 98 10.83 -6.07 -7.03
N ASP A 99 9.82 -6.92 -6.86
CA ASP A 99 8.87 -7.26 -7.93
C ASP A 99 7.63 -6.33 -7.95
N ALA A 100 7.59 -5.31 -7.08
CA ALA A 100 6.52 -4.32 -7.08
C ALA A 100 6.66 -3.31 -8.22
N TRP A 101 5.51 -2.94 -8.80
CA TRP A 101 5.43 -1.95 -9.87
C TRP A 101 5.68 -0.52 -9.36
N GLY A 102 6.00 0.39 -10.29
CA GLY A 102 6.06 1.83 -10.04
C GLY A 102 7.46 2.32 -9.65
N PRO A 103 7.59 3.62 -9.30
CA PRO A 103 8.86 4.22 -8.90
C PRO A 103 9.35 3.65 -7.58
N ASP A 104 10.63 3.85 -7.26
CA ASP A 104 11.25 3.29 -6.04
C ASP A 104 10.70 3.92 -4.76
N ASP A 105 10.26 5.17 -4.82
CA ASP A 105 9.64 5.88 -3.70
C ASP A 105 8.14 5.58 -3.53
N LEU A 106 7.55 4.77 -4.41
CA LEU A 106 6.12 4.46 -4.46
C LEU A 106 5.22 5.72 -4.42
N GLY A 107 5.72 6.84 -4.96
CA GLY A 107 5.03 8.14 -5.03
C GLY A 107 5.12 9.00 -3.76
N TRP A 108 5.80 8.54 -2.71
CA TRP A 108 5.87 9.26 -1.43
C TRP A 108 6.78 10.49 -1.44
N SER A 109 7.66 10.67 -2.43
CA SER A 109 8.54 11.85 -2.46
C SER A 109 7.76 13.15 -2.52
N THR A 110 6.58 13.15 -3.14
CA THR A 110 5.69 14.32 -3.23
C THR A 110 5.13 14.76 -1.88
N LEU A 111 5.11 13.85 -0.91
CA LEU A 111 4.52 14.02 0.43
C LEU A 111 5.58 14.05 1.54
N SER A 112 6.86 14.01 1.18
CA SER A 112 7.99 14.13 2.09
C SER A 112 8.62 15.50 2.02
N ARG A 113 8.92 16.12 3.16
CA ARG A 113 9.81 17.30 3.20
C ARG A 113 11.27 16.96 3.50
N GLN A 114 11.58 15.69 3.71
CA GLN A 114 12.94 15.18 3.90
C GLN A 114 13.31 14.18 2.81
N LEU A 115 14.60 13.87 2.67
CA LEU A 115 15.05 12.79 1.81
C LEU A 115 14.52 11.44 2.33
N LEU A 116 13.97 10.63 1.43
CA LEU A 116 13.48 9.29 1.75
C LEU A 116 14.63 8.29 1.88
N ASP A 117 14.57 7.44 2.90
CA ASP A 117 15.38 6.21 2.94
C ASP A 117 14.62 5.11 2.21
N ILE A 118 15.05 4.76 1.01
CA ILE A 118 14.37 3.78 0.17
C ILE A 118 15.22 2.50 0.14
N ARG A 119 14.63 1.38 0.56
CA ARG A 119 15.25 0.05 0.47
C ARG A 119 14.39 -0.87 -0.36
N ARG A 120 15.02 -1.58 -1.29
CA ARG A 120 14.40 -2.65 -2.06
C ARG A 120 14.69 -3.98 -1.40
N VAL A 121 13.68 -4.81 -1.23
CA VAL A 121 13.77 -6.12 -0.57
C VAL A 121 13.21 -7.20 -1.49
N PRO A 122 13.75 -8.44 -1.45
CA PRO A 122 13.32 -9.49 -2.38
C PRO A 122 11.86 -9.89 -2.26
N GLY A 123 11.33 -10.42 -3.36
CA GLY A 123 9.96 -10.88 -3.49
C GLY A 123 9.00 -9.80 -3.97
N ASP A 124 7.72 -10.09 -3.78
CA ASP A 124 6.56 -9.30 -4.15
C ASP A 124 5.80 -8.81 -2.90
N HIS A 125 4.73 -8.03 -3.12
CA HIS A 125 3.86 -7.49 -2.06
C HIS A 125 3.45 -8.50 -0.98
N TYR A 126 3.23 -9.77 -1.37
CA TYR A 126 2.80 -10.84 -0.49
C TYR A 126 3.96 -11.70 0.03
N SER A 127 4.98 -11.93 -0.78
CA SER A 127 6.10 -12.83 -0.43
C SER A 127 7.22 -12.14 0.34
N MET A 128 7.33 -10.80 0.29
CA MET A 128 8.37 -10.03 1.01
C MET A 128 8.30 -10.17 2.54
N ILE A 129 7.10 -10.42 3.08
CA ILE A 129 6.83 -10.56 4.52
C ILE A 129 6.82 -12.02 5.01
N LYS A 130 7.18 -12.96 4.15
CA LYS A 130 7.18 -14.41 4.44
C LYS A 130 8.58 -14.99 4.29
N GLU A 131 8.83 -16.16 4.84
CA GLU A 131 10.06 -16.88 4.58
C GLU A 131 10.23 -17.18 3.07
N PRO A 132 11.47 -17.09 2.54
CA PRO A 132 12.70 -16.73 3.24
C PRO A 132 12.92 -15.20 3.41
N HIS A 133 12.18 -14.36 2.68
CA HIS A 133 12.45 -12.92 2.53
C HIS A 133 12.26 -12.11 3.81
N VAL A 134 11.39 -12.52 4.73
CA VAL A 134 11.17 -11.83 6.01
C VAL A 134 12.47 -11.70 6.83
N ALA A 135 13.40 -12.64 6.68
CA ALA A 135 14.71 -12.61 7.34
C ALA A 135 15.57 -11.41 6.88
N GLU A 136 15.31 -10.88 5.68
CA GLU A 136 16.02 -9.71 5.14
C GLU A 136 15.44 -8.38 5.66
N LEU A 137 14.21 -8.38 6.19
CA LEU A 137 13.60 -7.16 6.73
C LEU A 137 14.21 -6.78 8.09
N ALA A 138 14.51 -7.77 8.94
CA ALA A 138 15.00 -7.52 10.30
C ALA A 138 16.30 -6.70 10.34
N PRO A 139 17.37 -7.04 9.60
CA PRO A 139 18.60 -6.25 9.57
C PRO A 139 18.37 -4.80 9.09
N VAL A 140 17.45 -4.60 8.15
CA VAL A 140 17.12 -3.29 7.61
C VAL A 140 16.45 -2.41 8.68
N PHE A 141 15.55 -2.99 9.49
CA PHE A 141 14.97 -2.29 10.63
C PHE A 141 16.00 -2.00 11.72
N GLU A 142 16.85 -2.96 12.07
CA GLU A 142 17.90 -2.80 13.08
C GLU A 142 18.87 -1.67 12.71
N GLU A 143 19.35 -1.66 11.46
CA GLU A 143 20.21 -0.59 10.94
C GLU A 143 19.54 0.77 11.08
N ARG A 144 18.26 0.88 10.71
CA ARG A 144 17.54 2.15 10.73
C ARG A 144 17.29 2.64 12.15
N LEU A 145 16.89 1.75 13.06
CA LEU A 145 16.61 2.05 14.46
C LEU A 145 17.89 2.48 15.20
N ALA A 146 19.01 1.80 14.95
CA ALA A 146 20.31 2.17 15.52
C ALA A 146 20.72 3.60 15.14
N ARG A 147 20.54 4.00 13.87
CA ARG A 147 20.83 5.37 13.41
C ARG A 147 19.98 6.44 14.13
N ILE A 148 18.74 6.11 14.47
CA ILE A 148 17.83 7.04 15.17
C ILE A 148 18.27 7.23 16.61
N ALA A 149 18.65 6.13 17.28
CA ALA A 149 19.13 6.16 18.65
C ALA A 149 20.38 7.03 18.83
N THR A 150 21.28 7.08 17.83
CA THR A 150 22.50 7.90 17.88
C THR A 150 22.26 9.38 17.55
N THR A 151 21.11 9.73 16.95
CA THR A 151 20.78 11.11 16.54
C THR A 151 19.87 11.82 17.57
N SER A 152 19.35 11.08 18.56
CA SER A 152 18.47 11.58 19.63
C SER A 152 19.25 11.89 20.91
#